data_AF-A0A7X7QZK3-F1
#
_entry.id   AF-A0A7X7QZK3-F1
#
_cell.length_a   1.000
_cell.length_b   1.000
_cell.length_c   1.000
_cell.angle_alpha   90.00
_cell.angle_beta   90.00
_cell.angle_gamma   90.00
#
_symmetry.space_group_name_H-M   'P 1'
#
loop_
_entity.id
_entity.type
_entity.pdbx_description
1 polymer ?
#
loop_
_entity_poly.entity_id
_entity_poly.type
_entity_poly.pdbx_seq_one_letter_code
_entity_poly.pdbx_strand_id
1 'polypeptide(L)'
;MKKYATILFIVCLMLMIGKLSAQNNEVYSKVKINLNGQSLEKISELGLEIFNDEYQKEISIQGIYNQQDLQILKDAGFEFEIIIPDMTAYYQDRNKGIDIDELNRNMGTKSNGTNCKTPSNFTLGSMAGYHTYAELLTELDEMKTLFPSLISTKQVIGTILTHQNRPVYYVRISNDPENLQDKPKVLFTGLTHAREPLGMQQMLFQMWYLLENYSTDP
;
A
#
# COMPACT_ATOMS: atom_id res chain seq x y z
N MET A 1 -36.82 -15.42 42.53
CA MET A 1 -36.38 -14.35 41.59
C MET A 1 -34.86 -14.27 41.44
N LYS A 2 -34.07 -14.13 42.52
CA LYS A 2 -32.59 -14.00 42.43
C LYS A 2 -31.87 -15.15 41.70
N LYS A 3 -32.25 -16.42 41.95
CA LYS A 3 -31.63 -17.59 41.29
C LYS A 3 -31.82 -17.61 39.76
N TYR A 4 -32.98 -17.21 39.26
CA TYR A 4 -33.26 -17.17 37.83
C TYR A 4 -32.55 -16.00 37.12
N ALA A 5 -32.38 -14.88 37.82
CA ALA A 5 -31.58 -13.75 37.31
C ALA A 5 -30.09 -14.10 37.17
N THR A 6 -29.54 -14.87 38.11
CA THR A 6 -28.15 -15.36 38.04
C THR A 6 -27.94 -16.34 36.88
N ILE A 7 -28.88 -17.26 36.66
CA ILE A 7 -28.80 -18.21 35.53
C ILE A 7 -28.91 -17.48 34.19
N LEU A 8 -29.83 -16.52 34.07
CA LEU A 8 -29.99 -15.72 32.85
C LEU A 8 -28.74 -14.88 32.55
N PHE A 9 -28.12 -14.31 33.58
CA PHE A 9 -26.87 -13.55 33.44
C PHE A 9 -25.71 -14.44 32.96
N ILE A 10 -25.57 -15.65 33.49
CA ILE A 10 -24.52 -16.61 33.07
C ILE A 10 -24.75 -17.06 31.61
N VAL A 11 -25.99 -17.31 31.20
CA VAL A 11 -26.33 -17.67 29.82
C VAL A 11 -26.03 -16.51 28.86
N CYS A 12 -26.39 -15.27 29.21
CA CYS A 12 -26.04 -14.09 28.42
C CYS A 12 -24.52 -13.86 28.34
N LEU A 13 -23.77 -14.14 29.41
CA LEU A 13 -22.32 -14.03 29.42
C LEU A 13 -21.68 -15.10 28.51
N MET A 14 -22.16 -16.35 28.54
CA MET A 14 -21.70 -17.42 27.64
C MET A 14 -22.01 -17.13 26.16
N LEU A 15 -23.16 -16.51 25.86
CA LEU A 15 -23.52 -16.09 24.49
C LEU A 15 -22.67 -14.92 23.97
N MET A 16 -22.16 -14.06 24.87
CA MET A 16 -21.22 -12.97 24.52
C MET A 16 -19.78 -13.48 24.31
N ILE A 17 -19.35 -14.49 25.07
CA ILE A 17 -17.98 -15.05 24.95
C ILE A 17 -17.82 -15.87 23.66
N GLY A 18 -18.89 -16.52 23.17
CA GLY A 18 -18.88 -17.31 21.93
C GLY A 18 -18.64 -16.51 20.63
N LYS A 19 -18.54 -15.18 20.69
CA LYS A 19 -18.21 -14.31 19.54
C LYS A 19 -16.82 -13.66 19.61
N LEU A 20 -16.05 -13.88 20.68
CA LEU A 20 -14.75 -13.23 20.86
C LEU A 20 -13.55 -14.00 20.30
N SER A 21 -13.75 -15.16 19.65
CA SER A 21 -12.64 -16.05 19.24
C SER A 21 -12.72 -16.53 17.79
N ALA A 22 -13.11 -15.66 16.87
CA ALA A 22 -12.90 -15.88 15.44
C ALA A 22 -12.27 -14.64 14.80
N GLN A 23 -11.11 -14.22 15.33
CA GLN A 23 -10.18 -13.50 14.47
C GLN A 23 -9.55 -14.57 13.59
N ASN A 24 -10.27 -14.99 12.53
CA ASN A 24 -9.68 -15.85 11.52
C ASN A 24 -8.47 -15.08 10.99
N ASN A 25 -7.27 -15.63 11.18
CA ASN A 25 -6.11 -15.14 10.44
C ASN A 25 -6.42 -15.39 8.98
N GLU A 26 -6.84 -14.32 8.31
CA GLU A 26 -7.15 -14.34 6.90
C GLU A 26 -5.85 -14.65 6.16
N VAL A 27 -5.83 -15.80 5.48
CA VAL A 27 -4.66 -16.22 4.69
C VAL A 27 -5.05 -16.05 3.25
N TYR A 28 -4.29 -15.23 2.57
CA TYR A 28 -4.44 -15.01 1.14
C TYR A 28 -3.50 -15.94 0.39
N SER A 29 -4.04 -16.65 -0.60
CA SER A 29 -3.28 -17.52 -1.49
C SER A 29 -3.28 -16.95 -2.89
N LYS A 30 -2.15 -17.05 -3.59
CA LYS A 30 -2.11 -16.83 -5.04
C LYS A 30 -2.57 -18.10 -5.74
N VAL A 31 -3.56 -17.98 -6.61
CA VAL A 31 -4.13 -19.12 -7.34
C VAL A 31 -4.19 -18.83 -8.83
N LYS A 32 -4.20 -19.89 -9.63
CA LYS A 32 -4.51 -19.88 -11.05
C LYS A 32 -5.88 -20.50 -11.26
N ILE A 33 -6.85 -19.69 -11.66
CA ILE A 33 -8.21 -20.13 -11.96
C ILE A 33 -8.24 -20.59 -13.42
N ASN A 34 -8.77 -21.78 -13.65
CA ASN A 34 -9.06 -22.28 -14.98
C ASN A 34 -10.42 -21.75 -15.43
N LEU A 35 -10.43 -21.00 -16.53
CA LEU A 35 -11.65 -20.41 -17.07
C LEU A 35 -12.48 -21.42 -17.87
N ASN A 36 -11.87 -22.45 -18.47
CA ASN A 36 -12.57 -23.45 -19.30
C ASN A 36 -13.53 -22.81 -20.33
N GLY A 37 -13.12 -21.71 -20.99
CA GLY A 37 -13.95 -20.98 -21.95
C GLY A 37 -14.98 -20.02 -21.33
N GLN A 38 -15.05 -19.91 -20.00
CA GLN A 38 -15.87 -18.91 -19.31
C GLN A 38 -15.20 -17.54 -19.35
N SER A 39 -16.03 -16.50 -19.36
CA SER A 39 -15.57 -15.12 -19.41
C SER A 39 -15.23 -14.60 -18.02
N LEU A 40 -14.37 -13.58 -17.94
CA LEU A 40 -13.95 -12.97 -16.67
C LEU A 40 -15.11 -12.31 -15.94
N GLU A 41 -16.12 -11.84 -16.67
CA GLU A 41 -17.32 -11.19 -16.13
C GLU A 41 -18.03 -12.09 -15.11
N LYS A 42 -18.03 -13.41 -15.31
CA LYS A 42 -18.61 -14.35 -14.35
C LYS A 42 -17.91 -14.35 -13.00
N ILE A 43 -16.60 -14.10 -12.95
CA ILE A 43 -15.86 -13.98 -11.69
C ILE A 43 -16.21 -12.63 -11.03
N SER A 44 -16.35 -11.56 -11.82
CA SER A 44 -16.76 -10.24 -11.34
C SER A 44 -18.16 -10.26 -10.72
N GLU A 45 -19.09 -10.99 -11.35
CA GLU A 45 -20.47 -11.16 -10.88
C GLU A 45 -20.55 -11.86 -9.52
N LEU A 46 -19.53 -12.61 -9.12
CA LEU A 46 -19.41 -13.21 -7.79
C LEU A 46 -18.97 -12.19 -6.71
N GLY A 47 -18.71 -10.94 -7.10
CA GLY A 47 -18.17 -9.91 -6.22
C GLY A 47 -16.68 -10.07 -5.92
N LEU A 48 -15.99 -10.92 -6.69
CA LEU A 48 -14.56 -11.18 -6.52
C LEU A 48 -13.72 -10.21 -7.32
N GLU A 49 -12.61 -9.77 -6.72
CA GLU A 49 -11.66 -8.94 -7.44
C GLU A 49 -11.04 -9.71 -8.62
N ILE A 50 -10.97 -9.05 -9.77
CA ILE A 50 -10.25 -9.49 -10.95
C ILE A 50 -8.98 -8.65 -11.02
N PHE A 51 -7.90 -9.16 -10.44
CA PHE A 51 -6.58 -8.58 -10.55
C PHE A 51 -5.64 -9.62 -11.14
N ASN A 52 -4.92 -9.26 -12.21
CA ASN A 52 -4.20 -10.23 -13.04
C ASN A 52 -2.73 -9.88 -13.13
N ASP A 53 -1.88 -10.73 -12.55
CA ASP A 53 -0.46 -10.78 -12.94
C ASP A 53 -0.29 -11.47 -14.30
N GLU A 54 -1.14 -12.47 -14.58
CA GLU A 54 -1.14 -13.24 -15.82
C GLU A 54 -2.58 -13.56 -16.23
N TYR A 55 -2.94 -13.18 -17.46
CA TYR A 55 -4.22 -13.51 -18.09
C TYR A 55 -3.98 -14.20 -19.43
N GLN A 56 -4.49 -15.41 -19.55
CA GLN A 56 -4.58 -16.14 -20.80
C GLN A 56 -6.05 -16.19 -21.19
N LYS A 57 -6.42 -15.44 -22.23
CA LYS A 57 -7.80 -15.25 -22.66
C LYS A 57 -8.55 -16.58 -22.72
N GLU A 58 -9.65 -16.68 -21.97
CA GLU A 58 -10.55 -17.85 -21.91
C GLU A 58 -9.91 -19.15 -21.43
N ILE A 59 -8.63 -19.11 -21.01
CA ILE A 59 -7.87 -20.27 -20.52
C ILE A 59 -7.68 -20.16 -19.02
N SER A 60 -7.01 -19.11 -18.55
CA SER A 60 -6.71 -18.96 -17.13
C SER A 60 -6.42 -17.53 -16.71
N ILE A 61 -6.56 -17.30 -15.41
CA ILE A 61 -6.32 -16.03 -14.75
C ILE A 61 -5.67 -16.31 -13.40
N GLN A 62 -4.64 -15.54 -13.05
CA GLN A 62 -4.07 -15.59 -11.70
C GLN A 62 -4.64 -14.47 -10.85
N GLY A 63 -4.94 -14.77 -9.59
CA GLY A 63 -5.39 -13.78 -8.61
C GLY A 63 -5.01 -14.18 -7.18
N ILE A 64 -5.24 -13.28 -6.23
CA ILE A 64 -4.97 -13.49 -4.81
C ILE A 64 -6.30 -13.46 -4.06
N TYR A 65 -6.62 -14.55 -3.38
CA TYR A 65 -7.93 -14.76 -2.76
C TYR A 65 -7.76 -15.31 -1.34
N ASN A 66 -8.64 -14.90 -0.43
CA ASN A 66 -8.72 -15.49 0.90
C ASN A 66 -9.50 -16.81 0.85
N GLN A 67 -9.61 -17.50 1.99
CA GLN A 67 -10.31 -18.79 2.06
C GLN A 67 -11.81 -18.70 1.71
N GLN A 68 -12.46 -17.56 1.97
CA GLN A 68 -13.87 -17.35 1.67
C GLN A 68 -14.10 -17.18 0.16
N ASP A 69 -13.26 -16.39 -0.50
CA ASP A 69 -13.29 -16.15 -1.94
C ASP A 69 -13.00 -17.43 -2.73
N LEU A 70 -12.05 -18.24 -2.27
CA LEU A 70 -11.78 -19.56 -2.86
C LEU A 70 -12.99 -20.50 -2.74
N GLN A 71 -13.75 -20.40 -1.65
CA GLN A 71 -15.00 -21.15 -1.50
C GLN A 71 -16.07 -20.65 -2.48
N ILE A 72 -16.20 -19.34 -2.68
CA ILE A 72 -17.11 -18.75 -3.67
C ILE A 72 -16.76 -19.23 -5.09
N LEU A 73 -15.48 -19.25 -5.46
CA LEU A 73 -15.03 -19.78 -6.76
C LEU A 73 -15.40 -21.25 -6.93
N LYS A 74 -15.16 -22.07 -5.89
CA LYS A 74 -15.47 -23.50 -5.90
C LYS A 74 -16.98 -23.76 -6.02
N ASP A 75 -17.80 -23.01 -5.29
CA ASP A 75 -19.26 -23.12 -5.31
C ASP A 75 -19.85 -22.68 -6.66
N ALA A 76 -19.19 -21.74 -7.34
CA ALA A 76 -19.51 -21.32 -8.69
C ALA A 76 -19.00 -22.28 -9.79
N GLY A 77 -18.33 -23.38 -9.41
CA GLY A 77 -17.85 -24.41 -10.33
C GLY A 77 -16.53 -24.08 -11.05
N PHE A 78 -15.77 -23.10 -10.57
CA PHE A 78 -14.43 -22.85 -11.07
C PHE A 78 -13.42 -23.84 -10.46
N GLU A 79 -12.55 -24.37 -11.32
CA GLU A 79 -11.37 -25.12 -10.90
C GLU A 79 -10.18 -24.16 -10.77
N PHE A 80 -9.35 -24.35 -9.75
CA PHE A 80 -8.16 -23.54 -9.55
C PHE A 80 -7.00 -24.33 -8.92
N GLU A 81 -5.78 -23.87 -9.21
CA GLU A 81 -4.53 -24.37 -8.65
C GLU A 81 -3.96 -23.33 -7.67
N ILE A 82 -3.52 -23.77 -6.49
CA ILE A 82 -2.82 -22.90 -5.54
C ILE A 82 -1.34 -22.80 -5.95
N ILE A 83 -0.89 -21.61 -6.33
CA ILE A 83 0.51 -21.33 -6.71
C ILE A 83 1.32 -20.95 -5.46
N ILE A 84 0.78 -20.06 -4.62
CA ILE A 84 1.40 -19.64 -3.36
C ILE A 84 0.36 -19.80 -2.25
N PRO A 85 0.55 -20.72 -1.29
CA PRO A 85 -0.46 -21.01 -0.28
C PRO A 85 -0.64 -19.89 0.75
N ASP A 86 0.42 -19.14 1.05
CA ASP A 86 0.41 -18.05 2.02
C ASP A 86 1.24 -16.88 1.49
N MET A 87 0.56 -15.82 1.05
CA MET A 87 1.19 -14.61 0.53
C MET A 87 1.94 -13.82 1.60
N THR A 88 1.48 -13.86 2.86
CA THR A 88 2.15 -13.17 3.97
C THR A 88 3.48 -13.83 4.28
N ALA A 89 3.48 -15.15 4.47
CA ALA A 89 4.70 -15.92 4.70
C ALA A 89 5.67 -15.77 3.52
N TYR A 90 5.16 -15.84 2.29
CA TYR A 90 5.96 -15.65 1.07
C TYR A 90 6.72 -14.32 1.06
N TYR A 91 6.06 -13.20 1.34
CA TYR A 91 6.73 -11.89 1.37
C TYR A 91 7.63 -11.70 2.59
N GLN A 92 7.28 -12.28 3.75
CA GLN A 92 8.16 -12.26 4.92
C GLN A 92 9.46 -13.00 4.65
N ASP A 93 9.39 -14.20 4.06
CA ASP A 93 10.55 -15.00 3.72
C ASP A 93 11.39 -14.34 2.61
N ARG A 94 10.75 -13.77 1.59
CA ARG A 94 11.44 -13.04 0.53
C ARG A 94 12.26 -11.86 1.05
N ASN A 95 11.76 -11.18 2.08
CA ASN A 95 12.42 -10.00 2.66
C ASN A 95 13.35 -10.35 3.84
N LYS A 96 13.45 -11.62 4.22
CA LYS A 96 14.24 -12.07 5.36
C LYS A 96 15.72 -11.85 5.11
N GLY A 97 16.39 -11.20 6.07
CA GLY A 97 17.83 -10.95 6.01
C GLY A 97 18.24 -9.79 5.10
N ILE A 98 17.29 -9.02 4.57
CA ILE A 98 17.60 -7.76 3.89
C ILE A 98 18.05 -6.72 4.93
N ASP A 99 19.28 -6.23 4.80
CA ASP A 99 19.80 -5.09 5.54
C ASP A 99 19.48 -3.80 4.76
N ILE A 100 18.43 -3.09 5.19
CA ILE A 100 17.99 -1.84 4.56
C ILE A 100 19.06 -0.74 4.68
N ASP A 101 19.80 -0.69 5.80
CA ASP A 101 20.84 0.31 5.98
C ASP A 101 22.02 0.06 5.04
N GLU A 102 22.37 -1.20 4.81
CA GLU A 102 23.35 -1.58 3.80
C GLU A 102 22.90 -1.19 2.39
N LEU A 103 21.63 -1.44 2.04
CA LEU A 103 21.07 -1.02 0.76
C LEU A 103 21.15 0.51 0.60
N ASN A 104 20.75 1.27 1.62
CA ASN A 104 20.83 2.73 1.65
C ASN A 104 22.27 3.23 1.41
N ARG A 105 23.26 2.68 2.11
CA ARG A 105 24.69 3.02 1.90
C ARG A 105 25.16 2.75 0.47
N ASN A 106 24.62 1.73 -0.18
CA ASN A 106 25.05 1.28 -1.50
C ASN A 106 24.28 1.93 -2.66
N MET A 107 23.10 2.54 -2.43
CA MET A 107 22.27 3.11 -3.50
C MET A 107 22.96 4.26 -4.26
N GLY A 108 23.75 5.10 -3.56
CA GLY A 108 24.48 6.22 -4.18
C GLY A 108 25.70 5.79 -5.02
N THR A 109 26.11 4.53 -4.94
CA THR A 109 27.33 4.02 -5.59
C THR A 109 27.10 3.39 -6.96
N LYS A 110 25.85 3.10 -7.32
CA LYS A 110 25.50 2.44 -8.58
C LYS A 110 25.09 3.47 -9.62
N SER A 111 26.00 3.78 -10.55
CA SER A 111 25.65 4.53 -11.76
C SER A 111 24.90 3.59 -12.71
N ASN A 112 23.59 3.81 -12.90
CA ASN A 112 22.76 3.01 -13.80
C ASN A 112 22.77 3.51 -15.26
N GLY A 113 23.82 4.23 -15.68
CA GLY A 113 23.93 4.75 -17.04
C GLY A 113 22.92 5.86 -17.40
N THR A 114 22.12 6.32 -16.44
CA THR A 114 21.27 7.51 -16.52
C THR A 114 21.94 8.67 -15.79
N ASN A 115 21.70 9.91 -16.24
CA ASN A 115 22.21 11.11 -15.55
C ASN A 115 21.47 11.40 -14.22
N CYS A 116 20.44 10.61 -13.89
CA CYS A 116 19.67 10.75 -12.66
C CYS A 116 20.40 10.03 -11.52
N LYS A 117 21.08 10.83 -10.68
CA LYS A 117 21.72 10.33 -9.46
C LYS A 117 20.66 10.18 -8.36
N THR A 118 20.81 9.15 -7.53
CA THR A 118 20.03 9.00 -6.31
C THR A 118 20.25 10.23 -5.41
N PRO A 119 19.20 10.93 -4.96
CA PRO A 119 19.33 12.04 -4.03
C PRO A 119 20.04 11.59 -2.75
N SER A 120 20.86 12.48 -2.20
CA SER A 120 21.72 12.21 -1.03
C SER A 120 20.91 11.97 0.24
N ASN A 121 19.73 12.58 0.35
CA ASN A 121 18.83 12.44 1.50
C ASN A 121 17.76 11.36 1.29
N PHE A 122 17.64 10.77 0.09
CA PHE A 122 16.66 9.72 -0.14
C PHE A 122 17.10 8.40 0.51
N THR A 123 16.21 7.80 1.31
CA THR A 123 16.40 6.48 1.90
C THR A 123 15.24 5.53 1.60
N LEU A 124 15.45 4.23 1.79
CA LEU A 124 14.40 3.21 1.80
C LEU A 124 13.76 3.17 3.19
N GLY A 125 12.45 2.93 3.22
CA GLY A 125 11.70 2.82 4.47
C GLY A 125 11.72 1.42 5.10
N SER A 126 11.20 1.33 6.33
CA SER A 126 11.27 0.08 7.12
C SER A 126 10.31 -1.02 6.66
N MET A 127 9.30 -0.71 5.83
CA MET A 127 8.33 -1.68 5.34
C MET A 127 8.86 -2.39 4.09
N ALA A 128 9.82 -3.30 4.29
CA ALA A 128 10.47 -4.04 3.21
C ALA A 128 11.07 -3.13 2.11
N GLY A 129 11.62 -1.98 2.52
CA GLY A 129 12.20 -0.97 1.64
C GLY A 129 11.24 0.17 1.25
N TYR A 130 9.94 0.05 1.53
CA TYR A 130 8.98 1.13 1.37
C TYR A 130 8.78 1.91 2.66
N HIS A 131 8.51 3.21 2.55
CA HIS A 131 8.10 4.01 3.70
C HIS A 131 6.70 3.62 4.19
N THR A 132 6.58 3.49 5.51
CA THR A 132 5.30 3.51 6.20
C THR A 132 4.66 4.90 6.12
N TYR A 133 3.38 5.00 6.45
CA TYR A 133 2.69 6.29 6.51
C TYR A 133 3.36 7.28 7.47
N ALA A 134 3.86 6.81 8.62
CA ALA A 134 4.52 7.68 9.59
C ALA A 134 5.86 8.19 9.04
N GLU A 135 6.67 7.30 8.46
CA GLU A 135 7.95 7.68 7.85
C GLU A 135 7.75 8.63 6.67
N LEU A 136 6.74 8.41 5.81
CA LEU A 136 6.38 9.34 4.74
C LEU A 136 6.12 10.76 5.28
N LEU A 137 5.42 10.90 6.40
CA LEU A 137 5.17 12.22 7.00
C LEU A 137 6.44 12.84 7.57
N THR A 138 7.33 12.03 8.14
CA THR A 138 8.65 12.47 8.62
C THR A 138 9.51 12.98 7.46
N GLU A 139 9.56 12.26 6.34
CA GLU A 139 10.29 12.67 5.13
C GLU A 139 9.83 14.07 4.65
N LEU A 140 8.52 14.35 4.65
CA LEU A 140 8.01 15.68 4.30
C LEU A 140 8.47 16.78 5.27
N ASP A 141 8.56 16.48 6.56
CA ASP A 141 9.04 17.43 7.57
C ASP A 141 10.56 17.66 7.46
N GLU A 142 11.31 16.62 7.12
CA GLU A 142 12.75 16.70 6.86
C GLU A 142 13.06 17.52 5.61
N MET A 143 12.33 17.28 4.52
CA MET A 143 12.41 18.10 3.31
C MET A 143 12.15 19.59 3.64
N LYS A 144 11.14 19.89 4.46
CA LYS A 144 10.87 21.26 4.89
C LYS A 144 11.98 21.85 5.73
N THR A 145 12.57 21.05 6.61
CA THR A 145 13.66 21.48 7.49
C THR A 145 14.92 21.82 6.68
N LEU A 146 15.26 20.99 5.70
CA LEU A 146 16.46 21.17 4.87
C LEU A 146 16.27 22.20 3.75
N PHE A 147 15.06 22.31 3.20
CA PHE A 147 14.76 23.17 2.05
C PHE A 147 13.59 24.14 2.33
N PRO A 148 13.68 24.99 3.37
CA PRO A 148 12.54 25.78 3.85
C PRO A 148 12.00 26.80 2.85
N SER A 149 12.82 27.20 1.86
CA SER A 149 12.43 28.12 0.78
C SER A 149 11.93 27.42 -0.49
N LEU A 150 11.96 26.09 -0.56
CA LEU A 150 11.61 25.33 -1.76
C LEU A 150 10.42 24.39 -1.58
N ILE A 151 10.12 23.97 -0.35
CA ILE A 151 8.93 23.17 -0.03
C ILE A 151 8.13 23.80 1.11
N SER A 152 6.81 23.66 1.06
CA SER A 152 5.91 24.20 2.09
C SER A 152 5.88 23.27 3.29
N THR A 153 5.50 23.80 4.45
CA THR A 153 5.02 22.93 5.53
C THR A 153 3.85 22.09 5.00
N LYS A 154 3.77 20.80 5.35
CA LYS A 154 2.64 19.96 4.94
C LYS A 154 1.32 20.53 5.49
N GLN A 155 0.31 20.62 4.64
CA GLN A 155 -1.00 21.18 4.99
C GLN A 155 -2.09 20.13 4.75
N VAL A 156 -3.16 20.19 5.53
CA VAL A 156 -4.35 19.35 5.31
C VAL A 156 -5.16 19.92 4.13
N ILE A 157 -5.63 19.05 3.24
CA ILE A 157 -6.50 19.43 2.13
C ILE A 157 -7.91 19.73 2.67
N GLY A 158 -8.17 21.01 2.95
CA GLY A 158 -9.48 21.48 3.39
C GLY A 158 -9.96 20.75 4.65
N THR A 159 -11.24 20.34 4.64
CA THR A 159 -11.90 19.63 5.75
C THR A 159 -12.18 18.16 5.43
N ILE A 160 -11.66 17.65 4.31
CA ILE A 160 -11.95 16.29 3.83
C ILE A 160 -11.09 15.29 4.62
N LEU A 161 -11.75 14.27 5.17
CA LEU A 161 -11.10 13.15 5.83
C LEU A 161 -11.32 11.87 5.03
N THR A 162 -10.38 10.93 5.16
CA THR A 162 -10.54 9.57 4.66
C THR A 162 -11.69 8.85 5.38
N HIS A 163 -12.12 7.69 4.87
CA HIS A 163 -13.15 6.87 5.51
C HIS A 163 -12.82 6.49 6.97
N GLN A 164 -11.53 6.39 7.31
CA GLN A 164 -11.06 6.13 8.68
C GLN A 164 -10.70 7.42 9.44
N ASN A 165 -11.27 8.56 9.05
CA ASN A 165 -11.10 9.87 9.69
C ASN A 165 -9.65 10.39 9.74
N ARG A 166 -8.79 9.97 8.79
CA ARG A 166 -7.43 10.50 8.66
C ARG A 166 -7.40 11.71 7.72
N PRO A 167 -6.63 12.76 8.04
CA PRO A 167 -6.43 13.89 7.14
C PRO A 167 -5.62 13.47 5.90
N VAL A 168 -5.87 14.17 4.79
CA VAL A 168 -5.07 14.07 3.57
C VAL A 168 -4.15 15.28 3.51
N TYR A 169 -2.85 15.04 3.31
CA TYR A 169 -1.84 16.09 3.28
C TYR A 169 -1.40 16.42 1.86
N TYR A 170 -0.96 17.66 1.67
CA TYR A 170 -0.22 18.10 0.50
C TYR A 170 0.92 19.04 0.89
N VAL A 171 1.88 19.17 -0.01
CA VAL A 171 2.96 20.15 0.04
C VAL A 171 3.02 20.87 -1.30
N ARG A 172 3.61 22.06 -1.32
CA ARG A 172 3.97 22.76 -2.56
C ARG A 172 5.49 22.78 -2.68
N ILE A 173 6.02 22.39 -3.83
CA ILE A 173 7.42 22.63 -4.19
C ILE A 173 7.45 23.83 -5.14
N SER A 174 8.05 24.93 -4.69
CA SER A 174 8.14 26.19 -5.45
C SER A 174 9.20 27.10 -4.83
N ASN A 175 9.62 28.15 -5.55
CA ASN A 175 10.55 29.17 -5.04
C ASN A 175 9.95 30.14 -4.00
N ASP A 176 8.65 30.02 -3.71
CA ASP A 176 7.96 30.68 -2.60
C ASP A 176 6.79 29.76 -2.18
N PRO A 177 7.07 28.69 -1.42
CA PRO A 177 6.15 27.57 -1.30
C PRO A 177 5.05 27.79 -0.24
N GLU A 178 5.24 28.75 0.67
CA GLU A 178 4.24 29.10 1.69
C GLU A 178 3.13 29.99 1.12
N ASN A 179 3.40 30.72 0.03
CA ASN A 179 2.44 31.61 -0.59
C ASN A 179 1.89 31.02 -1.89
N LEU A 180 0.60 31.27 -2.15
CA LEU A 180 0.01 30.92 -3.43
C LEU A 180 0.50 31.89 -4.50
N GLN A 181 1.17 31.35 -5.51
CA GLN A 181 1.64 32.13 -6.65
C GLN A 181 0.70 32.02 -7.86
N ASP A 182 0.61 33.11 -8.62
CA ASP A 182 -0.04 33.14 -9.94
C ASP A 182 0.92 32.62 -11.01
N LYS A 183 1.18 31.31 -10.94
CA LYS A 183 2.02 30.56 -11.88
C LYS A 183 1.28 29.29 -12.32
N PRO A 184 1.62 28.73 -13.50
CA PRO A 184 1.20 27.38 -13.87
C PRO A 184 1.60 26.35 -12.80
N LYS A 185 0.73 25.37 -12.58
CA LYS A 185 0.89 24.35 -11.54
C LYS A 185 0.72 22.97 -12.16
N VAL A 186 1.46 22.00 -11.64
CA VAL A 186 1.31 20.58 -11.96
C VAL A 186 0.99 19.84 -10.67
N LEU A 187 -0.02 18.98 -10.71
CA LEU A 187 -0.39 18.13 -9.57
C LEU A 187 0.24 16.75 -9.76
N PHE A 188 0.99 16.31 -8.76
CA PHE A 188 1.47 14.94 -8.63
C PHE A 188 0.75 14.25 -7.48
N THR A 189 0.31 13.03 -7.72
CA THR A 189 -0.33 12.17 -6.72
C THR A 189 0.21 10.76 -6.89
N GLY A 190 0.47 10.08 -5.78
CA GLY A 190 0.86 8.68 -5.76
C GLY A 190 0.01 7.89 -4.77
N LEU A 191 0.07 6.56 -4.86
CA LEU A 191 -0.57 5.63 -3.93
C LEU A 191 -2.09 5.76 -3.83
N THR A 192 -2.77 6.11 -4.93
CA THR A 192 -4.23 6.05 -5.02
C THR A 192 -4.73 4.63 -4.78
N HIS A 193 -4.00 3.63 -5.29
CA HIS A 193 -4.18 2.22 -4.92
C HIS A 193 -3.16 1.83 -3.86
N ALA A 194 -3.63 1.38 -2.69
CA ALA A 194 -2.77 1.06 -1.55
C ALA A 194 -1.75 -0.06 -1.83
N ARG A 195 -2.03 -0.95 -2.81
CA ARG A 195 -1.14 -2.04 -3.21
C ARG A 195 0.04 -1.63 -4.12
N GLU A 196 0.14 -0.36 -4.48
CA GLU A 196 1.17 0.18 -5.41
C GLU A 196 2.17 1.11 -4.68
N PRO A 197 2.87 0.65 -3.62
CA PRO A 197 3.73 1.51 -2.78
C PRO A 197 4.90 2.11 -3.55
N LEU A 198 5.30 1.52 -4.68
CA LEU A 198 6.33 2.06 -5.56
C LEU A 198 5.98 3.46 -6.09
N GLY A 199 4.69 3.76 -6.32
CA GLY A 199 4.27 5.09 -6.74
C GLY A 199 4.54 6.16 -5.68
N MET A 200 4.35 5.84 -4.39
CA MET A 200 4.74 6.73 -3.29
C MET A 200 6.26 6.86 -3.19
N GLN A 201 6.99 5.76 -3.30
CA GLN A 201 8.45 5.77 -3.20
C GLN A 201 9.10 6.60 -4.32
N GLN A 202 8.60 6.46 -5.55
CA GLN A 202 9.06 7.27 -6.68
C GLN A 202 8.75 8.75 -6.48
N MET A 203 7.59 9.09 -5.92
CA MET A 203 7.24 10.48 -5.64
C MET A 203 8.19 11.08 -4.58
N LEU A 204 8.49 10.36 -3.50
CA LEU A 204 9.50 10.80 -2.51
C LEU A 204 10.87 11.01 -3.15
N PHE A 205 11.31 10.07 -4.00
CA PHE A 205 12.56 10.19 -4.75
C PHE A 205 12.56 11.47 -5.62
N GLN A 206 11.48 11.69 -6.37
CA GLN A 206 11.36 12.87 -7.24
C GLN A 206 11.39 14.17 -6.44
N MET A 207 10.74 14.21 -5.26
CA MET A 207 10.74 15.37 -4.40
C MET A 207 12.15 15.70 -3.89
N TRP A 208 12.88 14.72 -3.36
CA TRP A 208 14.28 14.91 -2.98
C TRP A 208 15.15 15.34 -4.16
N TYR A 209 14.97 14.72 -5.33
CA TYR A 209 15.71 15.08 -6.53
C TYR A 209 15.49 16.54 -6.90
N LEU A 210 14.25 17.01 -6.94
CA LEU A 210 13.93 18.41 -7.27
C LEU A 210 14.52 19.38 -6.25
N LEU A 211 14.47 19.04 -4.96
CA LEU A 211 14.98 19.91 -3.89
C LEU A 211 16.50 20.00 -3.90
N GLU A 212 17.19 18.87 -4.05
CA GLU A 212 18.66 18.82 -4.03
C GLU A 212 19.31 19.38 -5.30
N ASN A 213 18.60 19.32 -6.44
CA ASN A 213 19.15 19.74 -7.73
C ASN A 213 18.58 21.10 -8.21
N TYR A 214 17.76 21.77 -7.41
CA TYR A 214 17.24 23.09 -7.75
C TYR A 214 18.40 24.08 -7.96
N SER A 215 18.38 24.80 -9.09
CA SER A 215 19.43 25.73 -9.55
C SER A 215 20.74 25.09 -10.03
N THR A 216 20.87 23.76 -10.03
CA THR A 216 22.08 23.05 -10.51
C THR A 216 21.83 22.14 -11.70
N ASP A 217 20.59 21.67 -11.91
CA ASP A 217 20.16 20.87 -13.07
C ASP A 217 19.18 21.67 -13.94
N PRO A 218 19.59 22.15 -15.15
CA PRO A 218 18.83 23.08 -15.98
C PRO A 218 17.74 22.46 -16.87
#